data_AF-A0A9P8NVZ4-F1
#
_entry.id   AF-A0A9P8NVZ4-F1
#
_cell.length_a   1.000
_cell.length_b   1.000
_cell.length_c   1.000
_cell.angle_alpha   90.00
_cell.angle_beta   90.00
_cell.angle_gamma   90.00
#
_symmetry.space_group_name_H-M   'P 1'
#
loop_
_entity.id
_entity.type
_entity.pdbx_description
1 polymer ?
#
loop_
_entity_poly.entity_id
_entity_poly.type
_entity_poly.pdbx_seq_one_letter_code
_entity_poly.pdbx_strand_id
1 'polypeptide(L)'
;MGETTNDAVYTDAERRFKELEDMTKRLSEESKRYHKAVNDMLDRQLGFSKSIEEIFKPISGKLSDPNSAIPEGNPEGIEACVQYRDVVQELKETLKPDLELIESRIVGPATELLQIIQAIRKMATKRNHKQLDLDRHQNSLKKAQQRAEKNEKAEEKVYKYENEVAIAQQEFDYYNEMLKTELPILFHLEGEFIKPLFVSLYFMQLNVFYTLSSRMEEMKIPYFDLNSDILEAFTIKRGDVEERAEAIGLTHFKIGHAKSKLEATKRRYATQQDVGSPTSAYGQTSPAPAYGQASPAPAYGQTSPAPTYGQTYSSPSYGQAAPAYSPASPSYGQTPPATTSTNGYPQDVKTPYGAPQQTASYGYASPTSYNSPASPGVPVASPTAQTCTALYDYAAQAQGDLSFSAGQVITIVQKSDNQNDWWTGSLNGVTGVFPGNYVQLN
;
A
#
# COMPACT_ATOMS: atom_id res chain seq x y z
N MET A 1 15.21 43.13 -23.35
CA MET A 1 15.00 42.62 -21.97
C MET A 1 16.07 43.25 -21.09
N GLY A 2 15.91 43.24 -19.77
CA GLY A 2 16.99 43.66 -18.87
C GLY A 2 18.08 42.58 -18.78
N GLU A 3 19.25 42.92 -18.24
CA GLU A 3 20.06 41.90 -17.57
C GLU A 3 19.25 41.31 -16.40
N THR A 4 19.48 40.03 -16.10
CA THR A 4 18.91 39.32 -14.94
C THR A 4 20.06 38.79 -14.12
N THR A 5 20.13 39.20 -12.86
CA THR A 5 21.19 38.78 -11.92
C THR A 5 21.12 37.26 -11.72
N ASN A 6 22.12 36.50 -12.16
CA ASN A 6 22.13 35.03 -12.14
C ASN A 6 23.26 34.47 -11.25
N ASP A 7 22.91 33.61 -10.29
CA ASP A 7 23.85 32.90 -9.42
C ASP A 7 23.60 31.39 -9.54
N ALA A 8 24.54 30.69 -10.19
CA ALA A 8 24.43 29.26 -10.43
C ALA A 8 24.59 28.41 -9.16
N VAL A 9 25.34 28.90 -8.16
CA VAL A 9 25.54 28.22 -6.87
C VAL A 9 24.26 28.29 -6.04
N TYR A 10 23.64 29.47 -5.97
CA TYR A 10 22.31 29.63 -5.38
C TYR A 10 21.27 28.77 -6.12
N THR A 11 21.32 28.71 -7.46
CA THR A 11 20.34 27.94 -8.25
C THR A 11 20.44 26.43 -8.01
N ASP A 12 21.64 25.86 -7.81
CA ASP A 12 21.78 24.46 -7.39
C ASP A 12 21.26 24.21 -5.97
N ALA A 13 21.63 25.09 -5.02
CA ALA A 13 21.18 25.00 -3.64
C ALA A 13 19.65 25.13 -3.51
N GLU A 14 19.02 26.05 -4.25
CA GLU A 14 17.56 26.23 -4.33
C GLU A 14 16.87 24.98 -4.89
N ARG A 15 17.42 24.36 -5.94
CA ARG A 15 16.89 23.10 -6.49
C ARG A 15 16.90 21.99 -5.44
N ARG A 16 18.04 21.79 -4.77
CA ARG A 16 18.21 20.80 -3.70
C ARG A 16 17.32 21.08 -2.48
N PHE A 17 17.15 22.35 -2.12
CA PHE A 17 16.26 22.77 -1.03
C PHE A 17 14.78 22.49 -1.36
N LYS A 18 14.37 22.67 -2.62
CA LYS A 18 13.03 22.26 -3.08
C LYS A 18 12.87 20.73 -3.07
N GLU A 19 13.84 19.98 -3.58
CA GLU A 19 13.83 18.51 -3.55
C GLU A 19 13.66 17.99 -2.11
N LEU A 20 14.38 18.58 -1.15
CA LEU A 20 14.26 18.31 0.30
C LEU A 20 12.87 18.65 0.87
N GLU A 21 12.29 19.79 0.50
CA GLU A 21 10.91 20.19 0.90
C GLU A 21 9.87 19.18 0.40
N ASP A 22 9.91 18.84 -0.90
CA ASP A 22 8.99 17.89 -1.54
C ASP A 22 9.14 16.47 -0.95
N MET A 23 10.36 16.01 -0.67
CA MET A 23 10.62 14.70 -0.03
C MET A 23 10.19 14.65 1.43
N THR A 24 10.50 15.67 2.24
CA THR A 24 10.09 15.73 3.66
C THR A 24 8.57 15.75 3.79
N LYS A 25 7.89 16.51 2.92
CA LYS A 25 6.44 16.54 2.83
C LYS A 25 5.88 15.15 2.52
N ARG A 26 6.42 14.48 1.49
CA ARG A 26 5.97 13.14 1.09
C ARG A 26 6.16 12.10 2.20
N LEU A 27 7.27 12.17 2.95
CA LEU A 27 7.49 11.29 4.12
C LEU A 27 6.40 11.47 5.18
N SER A 28 6.03 12.71 5.51
CA SER A 28 4.94 13.00 6.47
C SER A 28 3.58 12.51 5.94
N GLU A 29 3.26 12.79 4.66
CA GLU A 29 1.96 12.46 4.07
C GLU A 29 1.75 10.95 3.88
N GLU A 30 2.74 10.21 3.37
CA GLU A 30 2.61 8.76 3.19
C GLU A 30 2.67 8.00 4.53
N SER A 31 3.38 8.51 5.55
CA SER A 31 3.37 7.93 6.91
C SER A 31 1.99 8.05 7.58
N LYS A 32 1.36 9.23 7.51
CA LYS A 32 -0.04 9.43 7.94
C LYS A 32 -1.00 8.52 7.17
N ARG A 33 -0.79 8.38 5.87
CA ARG A 33 -1.61 7.53 5.00
C ARG A 33 -1.46 6.04 5.35
N TYR A 34 -0.27 5.57 5.70
CA TYR A 34 -0.04 4.21 6.19
C TYR A 34 -0.78 3.97 7.52
N HIS A 35 -0.60 4.85 8.52
CA HIS A 35 -1.32 4.78 9.80
C HIS A 35 -2.85 4.72 9.57
N LYS A 36 -3.38 5.58 8.69
CA LYS A 36 -4.80 5.58 8.35
C LYS A 36 -5.23 4.31 7.63
N ALA A 37 -4.44 3.80 6.68
CA ALA A 37 -4.79 2.62 5.89
C ALA A 37 -4.93 1.35 6.75
N VAL A 38 -4.05 1.16 7.75
CA VAL A 38 -4.16 0.03 8.69
C VAL A 38 -5.43 0.13 9.53
N ASN A 39 -5.76 1.31 10.06
CA ASN A 39 -7.02 1.53 10.78
C ASN A 39 -8.25 1.32 9.87
N ASP A 40 -8.28 1.94 8.69
CA ASP A 40 -9.37 1.81 7.71
C ASP A 40 -9.61 0.36 7.28
N MET A 41 -8.54 -0.45 7.18
CA MET A 41 -8.62 -1.89 6.86
C MET A 41 -9.35 -2.65 7.97
N LEU A 42 -8.92 -2.47 9.23
CA LEU A 42 -9.50 -3.14 10.40
C LEU A 42 -10.96 -2.70 10.61
N ASP A 43 -11.27 -1.40 10.48
CA ASP A 43 -12.65 -0.91 10.56
C ASP A 43 -13.57 -1.46 9.45
N ARG A 44 -13.03 -1.69 8.24
CA ARG A 44 -13.77 -2.36 7.16
C ARG A 44 -14.01 -3.84 7.45
N GLN A 45 -13.06 -4.54 8.06
CA GLN A 45 -13.23 -5.94 8.50
C GLN A 45 -14.31 -6.04 9.61
N LEU A 46 -14.29 -5.13 10.59
CA LEU A 46 -15.33 -5.01 11.62
C LEU A 46 -16.71 -4.68 11.02
N GLY A 47 -16.75 -3.82 9.99
CA GLY A 47 -17.96 -3.49 9.24
C GLY A 47 -18.52 -4.68 8.45
N PHE A 48 -17.67 -5.43 7.75
CA PHE A 48 -18.06 -6.62 6.99
C PHE A 48 -18.74 -7.67 7.88
N SER A 49 -18.14 -8.01 9.03
CA SER A 49 -18.76 -8.91 10.02
C SER A 49 -20.16 -8.44 10.42
N LYS A 50 -20.35 -7.15 10.71
CA LYS A 50 -21.67 -6.59 11.08
C LYS A 50 -22.69 -6.74 9.95
N SER A 51 -22.31 -6.47 8.70
CA SER A 51 -23.22 -6.64 7.56
C SER A 51 -23.60 -8.11 7.31
N ILE A 52 -22.68 -9.06 7.51
CA ILE A 52 -23.00 -10.50 7.43
C ILE A 52 -23.92 -10.92 8.61
N GLU A 53 -23.65 -10.43 9.82
CA GLU A 53 -24.52 -10.64 11.00
C GLU A 53 -25.94 -10.09 10.76
N GLU A 54 -26.08 -8.97 10.03
CA GLU A 54 -27.37 -8.39 9.65
C GLU A 54 -28.10 -9.18 8.55
N ILE A 55 -27.37 -9.72 7.56
CA ILE A 55 -27.94 -10.54 6.49
C ILE A 55 -28.55 -11.85 7.02
N PHE A 56 -27.94 -12.48 8.03
CA PHE A 56 -28.44 -13.73 8.61
C PHE A 56 -29.49 -13.55 9.73
N LYS A 57 -29.85 -12.31 10.12
CA LYS A 57 -30.92 -12.07 11.11
C LYS A 57 -32.30 -12.40 10.52
N PRO A 58 -33.20 -13.08 11.28
CA PRO A 58 -34.55 -13.38 10.80
C PRO A 58 -35.34 -12.11 10.44
N ILE A 59 -36.00 -12.13 9.28
CA ILE A 59 -36.85 -11.01 8.83
C ILE A 59 -38.08 -10.94 9.74
N SER A 60 -38.13 -9.92 10.60
CA SER A 60 -39.18 -9.75 11.59
C SER A 60 -40.50 -9.27 10.97
N GLY A 61 -41.34 -10.20 10.51
CA GLY A 61 -42.60 -9.90 9.84
C GLY A 61 -43.59 -11.08 9.74
N LYS A 62 -43.72 -11.88 10.80
CA LYS A 62 -44.44 -13.17 10.81
C LYS A 62 -45.98 -13.04 10.76
N LEU A 63 -46.51 -12.57 9.62
CA LEU A 63 -47.95 -12.51 9.32
C LEU A 63 -48.34 -13.23 8.02
N SER A 64 -47.40 -13.89 7.34
CA SER A 64 -47.64 -14.53 6.03
C SER A 64 -47.03 -15.92 5.86
N ASP A 65 -46.27 -16.42 6.85
CA ASP A 65 -45.53 -17.68 6.72
C ASP A 65 -45.98 -18.77 7.73
N PRO A 66 -46.55 -19.90 7.27
CA PRO A 66 -46.88 -21.06 8.11
C PRO A 66 -45.68 -21.70 8.82
N ASN A 67 -44.48 -21.62 8.25
CA ASN A 67 -43.25 -22.19 8.78
C ASN A 67 -42.52 -21.29 9.78
N SER A 68 -43.21 -20.27 10.31
CA SER A 68 -42.74 -19.31 11.34
C SER A 68 -42.08 -19.90 12.61
N ALA A 69 -42.08 -21.22 12.80
CA ALA A 69 -41.39 -21.93 13.88
C ALA A 69 -39.99 -22.49 13.50
N ILE A 70 -39.63 -22.51 12.22
CA ILE A 70 -38.31 -22.99 11.76
C ILE A 70 -37.27 -21.87 11.94
N PRO A 71 -36.06 -22.14 12.46
CA PRO A 71 -34.95 -21.20 12.42
C PRO A 71 -34.40 -21.09 10.99
N GLU A 72 -34.68 -19.99 10.30
CA GLU A 72 -34.20 -19.72 8.94
C GLU A 72 -32.81 -19.04 8.90
N GLY A 73 -32.26 -18.69 10.06
CA GLY A 73 -30.92 -18.11 10.18
C GLY A 73 -29.82 -19.18 10.23
N ASN A 74 -28.57 -18.72 10.10
CA ASN A 74 -27.35 -19.53 10.23
C ASN A 74 -26.68 -19.17 11.58
N PRO A 75 -27.09 -19.78 12.71
CA PRO A 75 -26.65 -19.33 14.04
C PRO A 75 -25.15 -19.55 14.25
N GLU A 76 -24.58 -20.64 13.74
CA GLU A 76 -23.14 -20.93 13.82
C GLU A 76 -22.33 -19.90 13.00
N GLY A 77 -22.83 -19.51 11.82
CA GLY A 77 -22.20 -18.47 11.01
C GLY A 77 -22.34 -17.06 11.59
N ILE A 78 -23.45 -16.77 12.28
CA ILE A 78 -23.61 -15.53 13.08
C ILE A 78 -22.59 -15.52 14.20
N GLU A 79 -22.47 -16.60 14.98
CA GLU A 79 -21.50 -16.70 16.07
C GLU A 79 -20.05 -16.54 15.57
N ALA A 80 -19.71 -17.18 14.44
CA ALA A 80 -18.42 -17.01 13.79
C ALA A 80 -18.12 -15.56 13.38
N CYS A 81 -19.14 -14.79 12.96
CA CYS A 81 -18.99 -13.37 12.66
C CYS A 81 -18.76 -12.53 13.92
N VAL A 82 -19.33 -12.90 15.07
CA VAL A 82 -19.04 -12.29 16.38
C VAL A 82 -17.60 -12.61 16.79
N GLN A 83 -17.20 -13.89 16.79
CA GLN A 83 -15.84 -14.33 17.14
C GLN A 83 -14.77 -13.63 16.26
N TYR A 84 -15.01 -13.52 14.95
CA TYR A 84 -14.13 -12.79 14.02
C TYR A 84 -14.03 -11.30 14.36
N ARG A 85 -15.16 -10.66 14.69
CA ARG A 85 -15.16 -9.24 15.09
C ARG A 85 -14.35 -9.00 16.35
N ASP A 86 -14.44 -9.90 17.33
CA ASP A 86 -13.73 -9.76 18.59
C ASP A 86 -12.21 -9.94 18.40
N VAL A 87 -11.79 -10.87 17.54
CA VAL A 87 -10.37 -11.02 17.11
C VAL A 87 -9.84 -9.76 16.41
N VAL A 88 -10.59 -9.20 15.46
CA VAL A 88 -10.17 -7.98 14.74
C VAL A 88 -10.18 -6.75 15.66
N GLN A 89 -11.07 -6.70 16.65
CA GLN A 89 -11.10 -5.64 17.66
C GLN A 89 -9.87 -5.72 18.59
N GLU A 90 -9.54 -6.90 19.10
CA GLU A 90 -8.33 -7.12 19.92
C GLU A 90 -7.05 -6.80 19.12
N LEU A 91 -7.00 -7.19 17.85
CA LEU A 91 -5.90 -6.88 16.92
C LEU A 91 -5.76 -5.36 16.71
N LYS A 92 -6.87 -4.63 16.55
CA LYS A 92 -6.85 -3.17 16.43
C LYS A 92 -6.37 -2.48 17.72
N GLU A 93 -6.74 -3.00 18.89
CA GLU A 93 -6.26 -2.50 20.17
C GLU A 93 -4.77 -2.83 20.40
N THR A 94 -4.32 -4.01 19.97
CA THR A 94 -2.91 -4.45 20.03
C THR A 94 -2.01 -3.60 19.13
N LEU A 95 -2.44 -3.29 17.91
CA LEU A 95 -1.67 -2.49 16.94
C LEU A 95 -1.64 -0.99 17.25
N LYS A 96 -2.60 -0.49 18.03
CA LYS A 96 -2.73 0.94 18.35
C LYS A 96 -1.42 1.59 18.82
N PRO A 97 -0.67 1.07 19.81
CA PRO A 97 0.59 1.69 20.26
C PRO A 97 1.66 1.76 19.16
N ASP A 98 1.78 0.76 18.28
CA ASP A 98 2.74 0.81 17.17
C ASP A 98 2.37 1.88 16.13
N LEU A 99 1.07 2.05 15.86
CA LEU A 99 0.57 3.10 14.97
C LEU A 99 0.73 4.50 15.60
N GLU A 100 0.54 4.64 16.91
CA GLU A 100 0.84 5.88 17.67
C GLU A 100 2.35 6.18 17.74
N LEU A 101 3.21 5.15 17.72
CA LEU A 101 4.66 5.33 17.55
C LEU A 101 5.02 5.88 16.17
N ILE A 102 4.38 5.43 15.08
CA ILE A 102 4.62 6.00 13.74
C ILE A 102 4.25 7.50 13.71
N GLU A 103 3.11 7.88 14.30
CA GLU A 103 2.69 9.29 14.34
C GLU A 103 3.65 10.13 15.20
N SER A 104 4.00 9.66 16.41
CA SER A 104 4.84 10.41 17.35
C SER A 104 6.34 10.40 17.02
N ARG A 105 6.85 9.41 16.28
CA ARG A 105 8.28 9.24 15.97
C ARG A 105 8.67 9.56 14.52
N ILE A 106 7.75 9.47 13.56
CA ILE A 106 8.03 9.81 12.16
C ILE A 106 7.30 11.09 11.76
N VAL A 107 5.98 11.13 11.97
CA VAL A 107 5.15 12.22 11.46
C VAL A 107 5.36 13.53 12.21
N GLY A 108 5.46 13.49 13.55
CA GLY A 108 5.77 14.66 14.39
C GLY A 108 7.09 15.32 13.96
N PRO A 109 8.24 14.62 14.02
CA PRO A 109 9.53 15.17 13.62
C PRO A 109 9.57 15.65 12.16
N ALA A 110 8.97 14.93 11.21
CA ALA A 110 8.87 15.41 9.83
C ALA A 110 8.05 16.71 9.71
N THR A 111 7.03 16.90 10.56
CA THR A 111 6.22 18.12 10.61
C THR A 111 7.00 19.29 11.24
N GLU A 112 7.87 19.03 12.22
CA GLU A 112 8.78 20.03 12.80
C GLU A 112 9.83 20.50 11.77
N LEU A 113 10.45 19.57 11.04
CA LEU A 113 11.37 19.91 9.94
C LEU A 113 10.67 20.75 8.85
N LEU A 114 9.41 20.46 8.51
CA LEU A 114 8.62 21.28 7.59
C LEU A 114 8.40 22.72 8.08
N GLN A 115 8.32 22.97 9.40
CA GLN A 115 8.24 24.34 9.93
C GLN A 115 9.56 25.11 9.73
N ILE A 116 10.70 24.44 9.91
CA ILE A 116 12.03 25.00 9.66
C ILE A 116 12.19 25.32 8.17
N ILE A 117 11.82 24.38 7.28
CA ILE A 117 11.80 24.57 5.83
C ILE A 117 10.93 25.78 5.45
N GLN A 118 9.72 25.92 6.01
CA GLN A 118 8.87 27.09 5.77
C GLN A 118 9.46 28.42 6.26
N ALA A 119 10.34 28.43 7.27
CA ALA A 119 11.06 29.62 7.69
C ALA A 119 12.15 30.01 6.69
N ILE A 120 12.91 29.03 6.18
CA ILE A 120 13.97 29.21 5.18
C ILE A 120 13.37 29.61 3.82
N ARG A 121 12.26 28.99 3.41
CA ARG A 121 11.47 29.33 2.22
C ARG A 121 11.07 30.80 2.19
N LYS A 122 10.73 31.41 3.34
CA LYS A 122 10.45 32.87 3.44
C LYS A 122 11.70 33.72 3.18
N MET A 123 12.89 33.25 3.52
CA MET A 123 14.15 33.96 3.22
C MET A 123 14.52 33.85 1.74
N ALA A 124 14.33 32.68 1.11
CA ALA A 124 14.44 32.51 -0.34
C ALA A 124 13.49 33.46 -1.10
N THR A 125 12.23 33.60 -0.64
CA THR A 125 11.30 34.59 -1.21
C THR A 125 11.81 36.03 -1.08
N LYS A 126 12.38 36.42 0.08
CA LYS A 126 13.00 37.76 0.24
C LYS A 126 14.19 37.96 -0.71
N ARG A 127 15.07 36.97 -0.84
CA ARG A 127 16.22 36.99 -1.77
C ARG A 127 15.75 37.25 -3.20
N ASN A 128 14.70 36.56 -3.64
CA ASN A 128 14.13 36.73 -4.98
C ASN A 128 13.42 38.08 -5.16
N HIS A 129 12.82 38.65 -4.11
CA HIS A 129 12.32 40.03 -4.18
C HIS A 129 13.47 41.04 -4.34
N LYS A 130 14.56 40.90 -3.58
CA LYS A 130 15.73 41.79 -3.70
C LYS A 130 16.48 41.64 -5.02
N GLN A 131 16.51 40.45 -5.61
CA GLN A 131 16.97 40.22 -6.98
C GLN A 131 16.15 41.03 -7.99
N LEU A 132 14.82 41.00 -7.88
CA LEU A 132 13.92 41.77 -8.77
C LEU A 132 14.05 43.29 -8.55
N ASP A 133 14.26 43.75 -7.33
CA ASP A 133 14.47 45.17 -7.04
C ASP A 133 15.84 45.65 -7.55
N LEU A 134 16.90 44.86 -7.38
CA LEU A 134 18.22 45.10 -7.97
C LEU A 134 18.14 45.20 -9.51
N ASP A 135 17.55 44.19 -10.18
CA ASP A 135 17.34 44.20 -11.63
C ASP A 135 16.54 45.46 -12.06
N ARG A 136 15.53 45.90 -11.29
CA ARG A 136 14.76 47.15 -11.56
C ARG A 136 15.61 48.41 -11.45
N HIS A 137 16.44 48.55 -10.41
CA HIS A 137 17.30 49.72 -10.23
C HIS A 137 18.42 49.75 -11.28
N GLN A 138 19.05 48.62 -11.60
CA GLN A 138 20.02 48.50 -12.70
C GLN A 138 19.40 48.93 -14.04
N ASN A 139 18.20 48.43 -14.36
CA ASN A 139 17.45 48.83 -15.56
C ASN A 139 17.01 50.32 -15.55
N SER A 140 17.03 50.99 -14.41
CA SER A 140 16.72 52.42 -14.28
C SER A 140 17.98 53.28 -14.45
N LEU A 141 19.08 52.88 -13.81
CA LEU A 141 20.42 53.46 -14.00
C LEU A 141 20.85 53.43 -15.47
N LYS A 142 20.73 52.27 -16.13
CA LYS A 142 21.08 52.08 -17.56
C LYS A 142 20.30 53.02 -18.48
N LYS A 143 19.03 53.34 -18.15
CA LYS A 143 18.21 54.33 -18.87
C LYS A 143 18.56 55.78 -18.56
N ALA A 144 19.14 56.06 -17.38
CA ALA A 144 19.63 57.38 -17.02
C ALA A 144 20.97 57.68 -17.69
N GLN A 145 21.90 56.74 -17.70
CA GLN A 145 23.20 56.86 -18.39
C GLN A 145 23.01 57.14 -19.89
N GLN A 146 22.16 56.37 -20.59
CA GLN A 146 21.76 56.60 -22.00
C GLN A 146 21.06 57.94 -22.29
N ARG A 147 20.75 58.73 -21.25
CA ARG A 147 20.19 60.09 -21.32
C ARG A 147 21.21 61.16 -20.90
N ALA A 148 22.13 60.85 -19.97
CA ALA A 148 23.26 61.70 -19.62
C ALA A 148 24.21 61.92 -20.81
N GLU A 149 24.47 60.86 -21.59
CA GLU A 149 25.15 60.92 -22.90
C GLU A 149 24.56 61.95 -23.90
N LYS A 150 23.35 62.47 -23.63
CA LYS A 150 22.57 63.34 -24.53
C LYS A 150 22.11 64.64 -23.87
N ASN A 151 22.35 64.82 -22.56
CA ASN A 151 21.93 66.00 -21.82
C ASN A 151 22.67 66.11 -20.47
N GLU A 152 23.46 67.16 -20.32
CA GLU A 152 24.20 67.54 -19.11
C GLU A 152 23.33 67.53 -17.83
N LYS A 153 22.06 67.94 -17.92
CA LYS A 153 21.11 67.95 -16.78
C LYS A 153 20.54 66.57 -16.40
N ALA A 154 21.11 65.47 -16.89
CA ALA A 154 20.76 64.12 -16.47
C ALA A 154 21.83 63.45 -15.58
N GLU A 155 22.99 64.08 -15.39
CA GLU A 155 24.10 63.54 -14.58
C GLU A 155 23.73 63.38 -13.08
N GLU A 156 23.06 64.37 -12.49
CA GLU A 156 22.50 64.30 -11.12
C GLU A 156 21.60 63.07 -10.90
N LYS A 157 20.87 62.65 -11.95
CA LYS A 157 19.99 61.47 -11.90
C LYS A 157 20.76 60.17 -12.01
N VAL A 158 21.89 60.14 -12.71
CA VAL A 158 22.79 58.99 -12.73
C VAL A 158 23.30 58.72 -11.32
N TYR A 159 23.87 59.72 -10.64
CA TYR A 159 24.34 59.59 -9.25
C TYR A 159 23.25 59.08 -8.28
N LYS A 160 22.01 59.58 -8.40
CA LYS A 160 20.88 59.08 -7.61
C LYS A 160 20.61 57.59 -7.86
N TYR A 161 20.56 57.16 -9.13
CA TYR A 161 20.30 55.77 -9.47
C TYR A 161 21.49 54.84 -9.15
N GLU A 162 22.73 55.33 -9.17
CA GLU A 162 23.91 54.58 -8.71
C GLU A 162 23.82 54.28 -7.21
N ASN A 163 23.43 55.26 -6.40
CA ASN A 163 23.18 55.05 -4.97
C ASN A 163 22.00 54.10 -4.69
N GLU A 164 20.91 54.18 -5.47
CA GLU A 164 19.82 53.20 -5.39
C GLU A 164 20.27 51.77 -5.75
N VAL A 165 21.08 51.61 -6.81
CA VAL A 165 21.65 50.31 -7.19
C VAL A 165 22.59 49.78 -6.10
N ALA A 166 23.44 50.62 -5.51
CA ALA A 166 24.35 50.20 -4.45
C ALA A 166 23.62 49.67 -3.21
N ILE A 167 22.53 50.32 -2.80
CA ILE A 167 21.67 49.86 -1.69
C ILE A 167 20.99 48.54 -2.05
N ALA A 168 20.39 48.44 -3.24
CA ALA A 168 19.69 47.23 -3.69
C ALA A 168 20.66 46.03 -3.85
N GLN A 169 21.90 46.28 -4.28
CA GLN A 169 22.97 45.28 -4.38
C GLN A 169 23.33 44.76 -2.98
N GLN A 170 23.60 45.65 -2.02
CA GLN A 170 23.92 45.27 -0.65
C GLN A 170 22.79 44.46 0.02
N GLU A 171 21.53 44.83 -0.21
CA GLU A 171 20.38 44.07 0.30
C GLU A 171 20.23 42.68 -0.38
N PHE A 172 20.51 42.58 -1.68
CA PHE A 172 20.51 41.31 -2.40
C PHE A 172 21.64 40.39 -1.92
N ASP A 173 22.87 40.89 -1.89
CA ASP A 173 24.08 40.14 -1.51
C ASP A 173 23.94 39.56 -0.10
N TYR A 174 23.40 40.33 0.84
CA TYR A 174 23.10 39.87 2.21
C TYR A 174 22.25 38.59 2.22
N TYR A 175 21.13 38.55 1.50
CA TYR A 175 20.28 37.36 1.45
C TYR A 175 20.88 36.25 0.58
N ASN A 176 21.63 36.59 -0.46
CA ASN A 176 22.23 35.64 -1.39
C ASN A 176 23.35 34.83 -0.71
N GLU A 177 24.32 35.50 -0.09
CA GLU A 177 25.45 34.84 0.58
C GLU A 177 25.03 34.15 1.88
N MET A 178 24.05 34.69 2.62
CA MET A 178 23.43 33.99 3.75
C MET A 178 22.86 32.64 3.30
N LEU A 179 22.04 32.59 2.25
CA LEU A 179 21.44 31.32 1.81
C LEU A 179 22.48 30.36 1.21
N LYS A 180 23.51 30.87 0.52
CA LYS A 180 24.63 30.05 0.02
C LYS A 180 25.50 29.46 1.14
N THR A 181 25.56 30.10 2.30
CA THR A 181 26.31 29.63 3.48
C THR A 181 25.49 28.66 4.32
N GLU A 182 24.22 28.97 4.57
CA GLU A 182 23.36 28.23 5.50
C GLU A 182 22.68 26.98 4.88
N LEU A 183 22.32 26.99 3.59
CA LEU A 183 21.68 25.84 2.95
C LEU A 183 22.57 24.56 2.94
N PRO A 184 23.90 24.63 2.68
CA PRO A 184 24.78 23.47 2.85
C PRO A 184 24.77 22.88 4.27
N ILE A 185 24.64 23.72 5.30
CA ILE A 185 24.58 23.29 6.70
C ILE A 185 23.24 22.57 6.96
N LEU A 186 22.12 23.12 6.46
CA LEU A 186 20.81 22.46 6.50
C LEU A 186 20.88 21.06 5.86
N PHE A 187 21.48 20.92 4.68
CA PHE A 187 21.57 19.64 3.97
C PHE A 187 22.42 18.60 4.71
N HIS A 188 23.41 19.04 5.49
CA HIS A 188 24.17 18.11 6.35
C HIS A 188 23.31 17.61 7.52
N LEU A 189 22.64 18.53 8.22
CA LEU A 189 21.83 18.22 9.42
C LEU A 189 20.58 17.40 9.08
N GLU A 190 19.90 17.70 7.97
CA GLU A 190 18.79 16.90 7.45
C GLU A 190 19.24 15.47 7.12
N GLY A 191 20.42 15.33 6.49
CA GLY A 191 21.03 14.03 6.22
C GLY A 191 21.46 13.24 7.46
N GLU A 192 21.55 13.85 8.64
CA GLU A 192 21.73 13.15 9.92
C GLU A 192 20.39 12.82 10.59
N PHE A 193 19.40 13.71 10.45
CA PHE A 193 18.06 13.59 11.01
C PHE A 193 17.19 12.52 10.31
N ILE A 194 17.23 12.41 8.98
CA ILE A 194 16.39 11.47 8.21
C ILE A 194 16.84 10.01 8.36
N LYS A 195 18.15 9.75 8.53
CA LYS A 195 18.72 8.39 8.69
C LYS A 195 18.04 7.55 9.79
N PRO A 196 17.97 8.00 11.06
CA PRO A 196 17.31 7.23 12.12
C PRO A 196 15.79 7.12 11.91
N LEU A 197 15.14 8.13 11.31
CA LEU A 197 13.72 8.10 11.00
C LEU A 197 13.39 7.00 9.97
N PHE A 198 14.19 6.90 8.90
CA PHE A 198 14.03 5.86 7.87
C PHE A 198 14.13 4.45 8.49
N VAL A 199 15.21 4.17 9.24
CA VAL A 199 15.41 2.86 9.87
C VAL A 199 14.28 2.54 10.87
N SER A 200 13.86 3.52 11.67
CA SER A 200 12.78 3.35 12.65
C SER A 200 11.44 3.04 11.99
N LEU A 201 11.11 3.69 10.86
CA LEU A 201 9.87 3.46 10.13
C LEU A 201 9.77 2.00 9.64
N TYR A 202 10.84 1.44 9.07
CA TYR A 202 10.83 0.06 8.60
C TYR A 202 10.63 -0.94 9.74
N PHE A 203 11.26 -0.74 10.90
CA PHE A 203 11.02 -1.61 12.07
C PHE A 203 9.59 -1.49 12.61
N MET A 204 9.02 -0.28 12.67
CA MET A 204 7.61 -0.10 13.09
C MET A 204 6.63 -0.73 12.09
N GLN A 205 6.88 -0.62 10.78
CA GLN A 205 6.07 -1.31 9.77
C GLN A 205 6.19 -2.84 9.89
N LEU A 206 7.40 -3.36 10.11
CA LEU A 206 7.67 -4.78 10.29
C LEU A 206 6.93 -5.36 11.52
N ASN A 207 6.91 -4.64 12.65
CA ASN A 207 6.15 -5.03 13.85
C ASN A 207 4.64 -5.09 13.56
N VAL A 208 4.10 -4.11 12.83
CA VAL A 208 2.69 -4.10 12.41
C VAL A 208 2.38 -5.29 11.51
N PHE A 209 3.24 -5.61 10.54
CA PHE A 209 3.05 -6.76 9.65
C PHE A 209 3.12 -8.10 10.40
N TYR A 210 4.08 -8.31 11.31
CA TYR A 210 4.14 -9.54 12.10
C TYR A 210 2.94 -9.70 13.05
N THR A 211 2.51 -8.62 13.71
CA THR A 211 1.33 -8.64 14.59
C THR A 211 0.04 -8.95 13.82
N LEU A 212 -0.11 -8.38 12.62
CA LEU A 212 -1.20 -8.73 11.70
C LEU A 212 -1.15 -10.21 11.29
N SER A 213 0.03 -10.71 10.89
CA SER A 213 0.21 -12.08 10.41
C SER A 213 -0.07 -13.11 11.50
N SER A 214 0.57 -12.98 12.67
CA SER A 214 0.44 -13.92 13.79
C SER A 214 -1.02 -14.06 14.23
N ARG A 215 -1.74 -12.94 14.41
CA ARG A 215 -3.15 -12.98 14.83
C ARG A 215 -4.11 -13.50 13.77
N MET A 216 -3.79 -13.38 12.48
CA MET A 216 -4.59 -13.97 11.40
C MET A 216 -4.33 -15.48 11.25
N GLU A 217 -3.09 -15.94 11.48
CA GLU A 217 -2.73 -17.37 11.48
C GLU A 217 -3.22 -18.11 12.73
N GLU A 218 -3.21 -17.45 13.89
CA GLU A 218 -3.72 -17.99 15.17
C GLU A 218 -5.25 -18.07 15.24
N MET A 219 -5.98 -17.48 14.29
CA MET A 219 -7.44 -17.31 14.29
C MET A 219 -8.21 -18.63 14.12
N LYS A 220 -8.46 -19.32 15.24
CA LYS A 220 -9.11 -20.64 15.29
C LYS A 220 -10.63 -20.54 15.55
N ILE A 221 -11.35 -20.00 14.58
CA ILE A 221 -12.82 -19.94 14.56
C ILE A 221 -13.35 -21.25 13.96
N PRO A 222 -14.02 -22.15 14.71
CA PRO A 222 -14.32 -23.52 14.25
C PRO A 222 -15.24 -23.63 13.02
N TYR A 223 -15.97 -22.56 12.71
CA TYR A 223 -16.84 -22.46 11.52
C TYR A 223 -16.06 -22.21 10.22
N PHE A 224 -14.87 -21.63 10.30
CA PHE A 224 -14.02 -21.35 9.16
C PHE A 224 -13.11 -22.55 8.89
N ASP A 225 -13.25 -23.13 7.70
CA ASP A 225 -12.25 -24.06 7.17
C ASP A 225 -11.20 -23.24 6.43
N LEU A 226 -9.96 -23.33 6.90
CA LEU A 226 -8.78 -22.64 6.36
C LEU A 226 -7.81 -23.61 5.66
N ASN A 227 -8.19 -24.88 5.49
CA ASN A 227 -7.32 -25.96 4.99
C ASN A 227 -7.72 -26.46 3.60
N SER A 228 -9.00 -26.39 3.25
CA SER A 228 -9.53 -26.78 1.93
C SER A 228 -9.36 -25.67 0.88
N ASP A 229 -9.37 -26.04 -0.41
CA ASP A 229 -9.44 -25.05 -1.49
C ASP A 229 -10.73 -24.22 -1.41
N ILE A 230 -10.62 -22.92 -1.67
CA ILE A 230 -11.71 -21.96 -1.51
C ILE A 230 -12.85 -22.21 -2.52
N LEU A 231 -12.53 -22.59 -3.76
CA LEU A 231 -13.52 -22.81 -4.81
C LEU A 231 -14.20 -24.17 -4.67
N GLU A 232 -13.44 -25.21 -4.31
CA GLU A 232 -13.98 -26.53 -4.01
C GLU A 232 -14.90 -26.48 -2.77
N ALA A 233 -14.40 -25.92 -1.65
CA ALA A 233 -15.19 -25.80 -0.41
C ALA A 233 -16.42 -24.89 -0.58
N PHE A 234 -16.33 -23.81 -1.37
CA PHE A 234 -17.49 -23.00 -1.73
C PHE A 234 -18.51 -23.80 -2.55
N THR A 235 -18.06 -24.53 -3.57
CA THR A 235 -18.95 -25.34 -4.43
C THR A 235 -19.67 -26.42 -3.63
N ILE A 236 -18.97 -27.11 -2.73
CA ILE A 236 -19.52 -28.12 -1.82
C ILE A 236 -20.54 -27.49 -0.87
N LYS A 237 -20.21 -26.35 -0.23
CA LYS A 237 -21.13 -25.65 0.70
C LYS A 237 -22.33 -25.00 0.01
N ARG A 238 -22.21 -24.65 -1.28
CA ARG A 238 -23.29 -24.08 -2.10
C ARG A 238 -24.32 -25.12 -2.50
N GLY A 239 -23.91 -26.36 -2.78
CA GLY A 239 -24.80 -27.46 -3.12
C GLY A 239 -25.76 -27.12 -4.27
N ASP A 240 -27.03 -27.52 -4.12
CA ASP A 240 -28.11 -27.36 -5.11
C ASP A 240 -28.86 -26.00 -5.03
N VAL A 241 -28.29 -25.02 -4.33
CA VAL A 241 -28.92 -23.72 -4.09
C VAL A 241 -29.08 -22.90 -5.37
N GLU A 242 -28.20 -23.07 -6.36
CA GLU A 242 -28.29 -22.38 -7.66
C GLU A 242 -29.51 -22.88 -8.45
N GLU A 243 -29.61 -24.19 -8.67
CA GLU A 243 -30.72 -24.84 -9.36
C GLU A 243 -32.06 -24.62 -8.65
N ARG A 244 -32.07 -24.65 -7.31
CA ARG A 244 -33.26 -24.35 -6.51
C ARG A 244 -33.66 -22.89 -6.56
N ALA A 245 -32.72 -21.95 -6.61
CA ALA A 245 -33.01 -20.53 -6.77
C ALA A 245 -33.55 -20.22 -8.17
N GLU A 246 -32.99 -20.83 -9.22
CA GLU A 246 -33.52 -20.74 -10.59
C GLU A 246 -34.96 -21.26 -10.65
N ALA A 247 -35.28 -22.39 -10.02
CA ALA A 247 -36.61 -22.98 -10.01
C ALA A 247 -37.70 -22.15 -9.29
N ILE A 248 -37.35 -21.09 -8.54
CA ILE A 248 -38.33 -20.21 -7.90
C ILE A 248 -39.04 -19.38 -8.98
N GLY A 249 -40.34 -19.61 -9.20
CA GLY A 249 -41.13 -18.94 -10.25
C GLY A 249 -41.18 -17.40 -10.22
N LEU A 250 -40.63 -16.75 -9.20
CA LEU A 250 -40.36 -15.31 -9.15
C LEU A 250 -39.22 -14.89 -10.10
N THR A 251 -38.20 -15.73 -10.31
CA THR A 251 -37.08 -15.47 -11.25
C THR A 251 -37.54 -15.55 -12.70
N HIS A 252 -38.50 -16.43 -12.99
CA HIS A 252 -39.06 -16.73 -14.31
C HIS A 252 -40.01 -15.64 -14.86
N PHE A 253 -39.71 -14.36 -14.63
CA PHE A 253 -40.61 -13.25 -14.93
C PHE A 253 -40.76 -12.96 -16.43
N LYS A 254 -41.68 -13.65 -17.09
CA LYS A 254 -42.05 -13.40 -18.51
C LYS A 254 -42.79 -12.06 -18.65
N ILE A 255 -42.03 -10.98 -18.78
CA ILE A 255 -42.48 -9.57 -18.93
C ILE A 255 -43.68 -9.42 -19.90
N GLY A 256 -43.65 -10.13 -21.03
CA GLY A 256 -44.73 -10.11 -22.03
C GLY A 256 -46.09 -10.57 -21.50
N HIS A 257 -46.15 -11.59 -20.64
CA HIS A 257 -47.41 -12.08 -20.07
C HIS A 257 -48.00 -11.11 -19.05
N ALA A 258 -47.19 -10.49 -18.20
CA ALA A 258 -47.65 -9.48 -17.25
C ALA A 258 -48.26 -8.27 -18.00
N LYS A 259 -47.57 -7.77 -19.03
CA LYS A 259 -48.06 -6.66 -19.87
C LYS A 259 -49.32 -7.03 -20.65
N SER A 260 -49.35 -8.20 -21.28
CA SER A 260 -50.52 -8.71 -22.00
C SER A 260 -51.74 -8.89 -21.10
N LYS A 261 -51.56 -9.45 -19.89
CA LYS A 261 -52.65 -9.63 -18.91
C LYS A 261 -53.14 -8.28 -18.37
N LEU A 262 -52.25 -7.31 -18.15
CA LEU A 262 -52.61 -5.94 -17.76
C LEU A 262 -53.38 -5.21 -18.87
N GLU A 263 -52.95 -5.31 -20.13
CA GLU A 263 -53.67 -4.73 -21.27
C GLU A 263 -55.02 -5.41 -21.53
N ALA A 264 -55.12 -6.73 -21.37
CA ALA A 264 -56.39 -7.46 -21.46
C ALA A 264 -57.37 -7.02 -20.35
N THR A 265 -56.89 -6.84 -19.12
CA THR A 265 -57.68 -6.29 -18.00
C THR A 265 -58.10 -4.84 -18.28
N LYS A 266 -57.19 -3.97 -18.73
CA LYS A 266 -57.52 -2.58 -19.12
C LYS A 266 -58.57 -2.53 -20.23
N ARG A 267 -58.47 -3.39 -21.26
CA ARG A 267 -59.50 -3.50 -22.31
C ARG A 267 -60.85 -3.93 -21.75
N ARG A 268 -60.91 -4.94 -20.86
CA ARG A 268 -62.17 -5.38 -20.23
C ARG A 268 -62.86 -4.26 -19.45
N TYR A 269 -62.12 -3.47 -18.67
CA TYR A 269 -62.69 -2.32 -17.96
C TYR A 269 -63.08 -1.17 -18.89
N ALA A 270 -62.33 -0.90 -19.96
CA ALA A 270 -62.71 0.09 -20.96
C ALA A 270 -64.00 -0.30 -21.70
N THR A 271 -64.16 -1.56 -22.10
CA THR A 271 -65.38 -2.07 -22.75
C THR A 271 -66.60 -2.05 -21.81
N GLN A 272 -66.41 -1.97 -20.49
CA GLN A 272 -67.51 -1.76 -19.52
C GLN A 272 -67.93 -0.29 -19.35
N GLN A 273 -67.21 0.68 -19.90
CA GLN A 273 -67.58 2.11 -19.82
C GLN A 273 -68.36 2.64 -21.02
N ASP A 274 -68.43 1.89 -22.13
CA ASP A 274 -69.00 2.35 -23.42
C ASP A 274 -70.41 1.81 -23.69
N VAL A 275 -71.22 1.60 -22.64
CA VAL A 275 -72.62 1.18 -22.73
C VAL A 275 -73.52 1.99 -21.79
N GLY A 276 -73.93 3.18 -22.23
CA GLY A 276 -75.18 3.83 -21.86
C GLY A 276 -75.34 4.35 -20.41
N SER A 277 -75.18 5.67 -20.24
CA SER A 277 -75.77 6.40 -19.10
C SER A 277 -77.30 6.26 -19.07
N PRO A 278 -77.93 6.46 -17.90
CA PRO A 278 -78.72 7.69 -17.79
C PRO A 278 -78.37 8.55 -16.57
N THR A 279 -78.78 9.81 -16.66
CA THR A 279 -78.48 10.92 -15.73
C THR A 279 -79.23 10.86 -14.39
N SER A 280 -78.53 11.21 -13.30
CA SER A 280 -79.06 12.05 -12.22
C SER A 280 -77.91 12.84 -11.58
N ALA A 281 -78.20 14.02 -11.01
CA ALA A 281 -77.17 14.98 -10.58
C ALA A 281 -77.21 15.25 -9.07
N TYR A 282 -76.05 15.56 -8.48
CA TYR A 282 -75.81 16.63 -7.48
C TYR A 282 -74.35 16.55 -6.96
N GLY A 283 -73.77 17.70 -6.58
CA GLY A 283 -72.50 17.78 -5.84
C GLY A 283 -71.36 18.52 -6.56
N GLN A 284 -70.83 19.56 -5.92
CA GLN A 284 -69.65 20.33 -6.36
C GLN A 284 -68.40 19.86 -5.62
N THR A 285 -67.20 19.98 -6.22
CA THR A 285 -66.15 20.96 -5.84
C THR A 285 -64.89 20.80 -6.70
N SER A 286 -63.93 21.72 -6.57
CA SER A 286 -62.87 22.02 -7.56
C SER A 286 -61.46 21.50 -7.15
N PRO A 287 -60.29 21.92 -7.71
CA PRO A 287 -59.53 20.97 -8.54
C PRO A 287 -57.98 20.87 -8.34
N ALA A 288 -57.41 19.77 -8.85
CA ALA A 288 -55.97 19.61 -9.20
C ALA A 288 -54.97 19.68 -8.00
N PRO A 289 -53.62 19.65 -8.14
CA PRO A 289 -52.72 19.83 -9.30
C PRO A 289 -52.04 18.54 -9.81
N ALA A 290 -51.17 18.67 -10.82
CA ALA A 290 -50.39 17.58 -11.43
C ALA A 290 -48.87 17.88 -11.47
N TYR A 291 -48.06 16.83 -11.32
CA TYR A 291 -46.63 16.70 -11.64
C TYR A 291 -46.36 15.21 -11.92
N GLY A 292 -45.40 14.77 -12.75
CA GLY A 292 -44.47 15.46 -13.65
C GLY A 292 -43.78 14.42 -14.55
N GLN A 293 -43.12 14.83 -15.64
CA GLN A 293 -42.47 13.89 -16.57
C GLN A 293 -41.11 13.39 -16.05
N ALA A 294 -40.75 12.15 -16.41
CA ALA A 294 -39.37 11.64 -16.38
C ALA A 294 -39.11 10.75 -17.62
N SER A 295 -37.87 10.75 -18.11
CA SER A 295 -37.47 10.17 -19.41
C SER A 295 -37.05 8.70 -19.31
N PRO A 296 -37.06 7.93 -20.41
CA PRO A 296 -36.59 6.53 -20.42
C PRO A 296 -35.06 6.43 -20.28
N ALA A 297 -34.59 5.39 -19.58
CA ALA A 297 -33.19 5.01 -19.48
C ALA A 297 -32.79 4.00 -20.60
N PRO A 298 -31.51 3.96 -21.02
CA PRO A 298 -31.05 3.11 -22.12
C PRO A 298 -30.89 1.63 -21.72
N ALA A 299 -30.93 0.74 -22.72
CA ALA A 299 -30.73 -0.69 -22.55
C ALA A 299 -29.24 -1.09 -22.56
N TYR A 300 -28.91 -2.16 -21.83
CA TYR A 300 -27.61 -2.84 -21.84
C TYR A 300 -27.78 -4.31 -22.23
N GLY A 301 -26.72 -4.92 -22.78
CA GLY A 301 -26.59 -6.38 -22.87
C GLY A 301 -26.94 -7.01 -24.23
N GLN A 302 -26.04 -6.85 -25.21
CA GLN A 302 -25.78 -7.92 -26.19
C GLN A 302 -24.33 -8.36 -26.02
N THR A 303 -24.11 -9.66 -25.86
CA THR A 303 -22.78 -10.28 -25.79
C THR A 303 -22.51 -11.12 -27.04
N SER A 304 -21.25 -11.30 -27.38
CA SER A 304 -20.77 -12.16 -28.46
C SER A 304 -19.34 -12.62 -28.15
N PRO A 305 -18.88 -13.77 -28.68
CA PRO A 305 -17.85 -14.58 -28.01
C PRO A 305 -16.40 -14.12 -28.26
N ALA A 306 -15.50 -14.57 -27.37
CA ALA A 306 -14.07 -14.29 -27.40
C ALA A 306 -13.28 -15.23 -28.34
N PRO A 307 -12.18 -14.77 -28.97
CA PRO A 307 -11.30 -15.58 -29.80
C PRO A 307 -10.08 -16.16 -29.05
N THR A 308 -9.67 -17.36 -29.43
CA THR A 308 -8.42 -18.02 -29.01
C THR A 308 -7.20 -17.43 -29.72
N TYR A 309 -6.00 -17.52 -29.13
CA TYR A 309 -4.73 -17.19 -29.78
C TYR A 309 -3.61 -18.19 -29.46
N GLY A 310 -2.63 -18.32 -30.35
CA GLY A 310 -1.41 -19.08 -30.09
C GLY A 310 -0.32 -18.95 -31.16
N GLN A 311 0.93 -19.06 -30.70
CA GLN A 311 2.15 -19.51 -31.37
C GLN A 311 3.01 -18.60 -32.30
N THR A 312 4.33 -18.66 -32.03
CA THR A 312 5.52 -18.54 -32.93
C THR A 312 5.80 -17.22 -33.70
N TYR A 313 7.03 -16.72 -33.90
CA TYR A 313 8.39 -16.90 -33.31
C TYR A 313 9.07 -15.49 -33.26
N SER A 314 10.38 -15.14 -33.38
CA SER A 314 11.74 -15.78 -33.47
C SER A 314 12.82 -14.67 -33.37
N SER A 315 13.98 -14.89 -32.71
CA SER A 315 15.25 -14.17 -32.96
C SER A 315 16.48 -14.82 -32.26
N PRO A 316 17.76 -14.52 -32.66
CA PRO A 316 18.88 -15.44 -32.41
C PRO A 316 20.25 -14.88 -31.89
N SER A 317 20.90 -15.68 -31.03
CA SER A 317 22.35 -16.02 -30.99
C SER A 317 23.44 -15.08 -30.40
N TYR A 318 24.48 -15.76 -29.84
CA TYR A 318 25.79 -15.31 -29.31
C TYR A 318 25.80 -14.34 -28.10
N GLY A 319 26.71 -14.48 -27.11
CA GLY A 319 27.77 -15.50 -26.92
C GLY A 319 28.60 -15.36 -25.61
N GLN A 320 29.63 -16.20 -25.51
CA GLN A 320 30.68 -16.36 -24.46
C GLN A 320 31.26 -15.09 -23.79
N ALA A 321 31.97 -15.10 -22.64
CA ALA A 321 32.09 -16.00 -21.47
C ALA A 321 33.16 -15.45 -20.48
N ALA A 322 33.01 -15.63 -19.15
CA ALA A 322 34.03 -15.82 -18.07
C ALA A 322 35.32 -14.94 -17.98
N PRO A 323 36.15 -14.97 -16.89
CA PRO A 323 36.05 -15.69 -15.61
C PRO A 323 36.16 -14.79 -14.34
N ALA A 324 36.17 -15.42 -13.15
CA ALA A 324 36.17 -14.77 -11.83
C ALA A 324 37.57 -14.59 -11.19
N TYR A 325 37.63 -13.88 -10.05
CA TYR A 325 38.73 -13.97 -9.08
C TYR A 325 38.25 -13.70 -7.63
N SER A 326 39.01 -14.21 -6.64
CA SER A 326 38.82 -14.09 -5.18
C SER A 326 40.24 -13.93 -4.54
N PRO A 327 40.50 -13.70 -3.22
CA PRO A 327 39.65 -13.99 -2.06
C PRO A 327 39.81 -13.09 -0.78
N ALA A 328 39.21 -13.58 0.33
CA ALA A 328 39.69 -13.52 1.73
C ALA A 328 39.41 -12.27 2.62
N SER A 329 39.26 -12.56 3.92
CA SER A 329 38.88 -11.65 5.01
C SER A 329 39.66 -11.96 6.30
N PRO A 330 39.92 -10.98 7.20
CA PRO A 330 40.43 -11.22 8.56
C PRO A 330 39.46 -10.80 9.69
N SER A 331 39.79 -11.16 10.94
CA SER A 331 38.97 -10.94 12.16
C SER A 331 39.80 -10.54 13.38
N TYR A 332 39.21 -9.79 14.32
CA TYR A 332 39.73 -9.35 15.65
C TYR A 332 38.52 -9.09 16.58
N GLY A 333 38.61 -8.99 17.92
CA GLY A 333 39.73 -9.02 18.89
C GLY A 333 39.38 -8.14 20.12
N GLN A 334 39.72 -8.53 21.37
CA GLN A 334 39.17 -7.92 22.61
C GLN A 334 40.20 -7.18 23.53
N THR A 335 39.66 -6.43 24.53
CA THR A 335 40.21 -6.10 25.89
C THR A 335 41.12 -4.84 26.09
N PRO A 336 41.45 -4.37 27.34
CA PRO A 336 40.67 -4.19 28.60
C PRO A 336 40.76 -2.74 29.23
N PRO A 337 41.08 -2.45 30.54
CA PRO A 337 40.09 -1.95 31.53
C PRO A 337 40.51 -0.73 32.42
N ALA A 338 39.66 -0.35 33.40
CA ALA A 338 39.99 0.50 34.56
C ALA A 338 39.13 0.14 35.81
N THR A 339 39.50 0.63 37.01
CA THR A 339 38.99 0.20 38.34
C THR A 339 38.14 1.30 39.05
N THR A 340 37.60 1.22 40.29
CA THR A 340 37.98 0.49 41.54
C THR A 340 36.83 0.53 42.59
N SER A 341 36.95 -0.24 43.69
CA SER A 341 36.29 -0.02 45.02
C SER A 341 34.77 -0.32 45.15
N THR A 342 34.07 -0.40 46.30
CA THR A 342 34.29 -0.72 47.77
C THR A 342 32.91 -0.49 48.47
N ASN A 343 32.35 -1.18 49.48
CA ASN A 343 32.79 -2.13 50.54
C ASN A 343 31.63 -3.12 50.94
N GLY A 344 31.87 -4.05 51.87
CA GLY A 344 30.83 -4.68 52.72
C GLY A 344 30.82 -6.23 52.75
N TYR A 345 30.84 -6.83 53.95
CA TYR A 345 30.91 -8.28 54.26
C TYR A 345 30.11 -8.57 55.55
N PRO A 346 29.91 -9.83 56.03
CA PRO A 346 29.98 -11.17 55.40
C PRO A 346 28.63 -11.97 55.61
N GLN A 347 28.41 -13.22 55.18
CA GLN A 347 28.94 -14.50 55.73
C GLN A 347 28.54 -15.75 54.89
N ASP A 348 29.39 -16.78 54.97
CA ASP A 348 29.26 -18.26 54.86
C ASP A 348 27.89 -18.95 54.55
N VAL A 349 27.81 -20.19 54.03
CA VAL A 349 28.58 -21.44 54.36
C VAL A 349 28.88 -22.32 53.11
N LYS A 350 29.85 -23.24 53.23
CA LYS A 350 30.30 -24.22 52.21
C LYS A 350 29.55 -25.57 52.18
N THR A 351 29.51 -26.16 50.97
CA THR A 351 29.58 -27.60 50.55
C THR A 351 29.73 -28.69 51.64
N PRO A 352 29.18 -29.94 51.49
CA PRO A 352 29.50 -30.80 50.32
C PRO A 352 28.52 -31.94 49.87
N TYR A 353 28.87 -32.50 48.69
CA TYR A 353 28.63 -33.85 48.13
C TYR A 353 27.51 -34.79 48.66
N GLY A 354 26.71 -35.32 47.72
CA GLY A 354 25.91 -36.55 47.88
C GLY A 354 25.31 -37.06 46.56
N ALA A 355 25.57 -38.33 46.24
CA ALA A 355 25.00 -39.09 45.10
C ALA A 355 25.12 -40.61 45.43
N PRO A 356 24.43 -41.55 44.73
CA PRO A 356 23.55 -41.40 43.56
C PRO A 356 22.15 -42.05 43.72
N GLN A 357 21.25 -41.90 42.74
CA GLN A 357 20.62 -43.04 42.01
C GLN A 357 19.69 -42.60 40.85
N GLN A 358 19.54 -43.54 39.90
CA GLN A 358 18.64 -43.67 38.73
C GLN A 358 17.27 -42.93 38.83
N THR A 359 16.65 -42.47 37.73
CA THR A 359 16.14 -43.29 36.61
C THR A 359 15.91 -42.56 35.26
N ALA A 360 15.76 -43.36 34.20
CA ALA A 360 14.98 -43.14 32.97
C ALA A 360 15.29 -41.91 32.06
N SER A 361 16.08 -42.16 31.02
CA SER A 361 16.12 -41.35 29.80
C SER A 361 15.10 -41.82 28.75
N TYR A 362 14.46 -40.90 28.02
CA TYR A 362 13.87 -41.19 26.71
C TYR A 362 14.28 -40.11 25.70
N GLY A 363 15.02 -40.50 24.67
CA GLY A 363 15.31 -39.67 23.51
C GLY A 363 14.40 -40.03 22.34
N TYR A 364 13.95 -39.04 21.58
CA TYR A 364 13.22 -39.27 20.34
C TYR A 364 14.19 -39.50 19.18
N ALA A 365 13.88 -40.51 18.36
CA ALA A 365 14.56 -40.79 17.09
C ALA A 365 13.54 -40.75 15.93
N SER A 366 14.06 -40.58 14.71
CA SER A 366 13.32 -40.18 13.50
C SER A 366 12.14 -41.08 13.10
N PRO A 367 11.09 -40.53 12.46
CA PRO A 367 10.09 -41.32 11.73
C PRO A 367 10.71 -41.97 10.48
N THR A 368 10.14 -43.11 10.08
CA THR A 368 10.63 -43.93 8.95
C THR A 368 10.12 -43.43 7.59
N SER A 369 10.88 -43.72 6.54
CA SER A 369 10.50 -43.50 5.13
C SER A 369 9.23 -44.25 4.71
N TYR A 370 8.44 -43.65 3.81
CA TYR A 370 7.49 -44.37 2.96
C TYR A 370 8.04 -44.55 1.55
N ASN A 371 7.64 -45.66 0.91
CA ASN A 371 8.25 -46.20 -0.30
C ASN A 371 7.24 -46.16 -1.47
N SER A 372 7.62 -45.54 -2.59
CA SER A 372 6.75 -45.44 -3.78
C SER A 372 6.89 -46.68 -4.69
N PRO A 373 5.79 -47.30 -5.14
CA PRO A 373 5.84 -48.35 -6.17
C PRO A 373 6.21 -47.78 -7.54
N ALA A 374 7.01 -48.50 -8.33
CA ALA A 374 7.41 -48.10 -9.68
C ALA A 374 7.11 -49.20 -10.72
N SER A 375 6.62 -48.82 -11.90
CA SER A 375 6.54 -49.65 -13.12
C SER A 375 6.30 -48.76 -14.37
N PRO A 376 6.68 -49.19 -15.59
CA PRO A 376 7.47 -48.30 -16.44
C PRO A 376 6.97 -48.04 -17.88
N GLY A 377 7.55 -47.01 -18.51
CA GLY A 377 7.33 -46.59 -19.91
C GLY A 377 6.47 -45.30 -19.98
N VAL A 378 6.78 -44.29 -20.78
CA VAL A 378 7.77 -44.10 -21.87
C VAL A 378 8.44 -42.72 -21.77
N PRO A 379 9.63 -42.49 -22.37
CA PRO A 379 10.36 -41.23 -22.25
C PRO A 379 9.71 -40.10 -23.08
N VAL A 380 8.82 -39.33 -22.47
CA VAL A 380 8.40 -38.03 -22.99
C VAL A 380 9.52 -37.03 -22.71
N ALA A 381 10.02 -36.35 -23.75
CA ALA A 381 11.07 -35.35 -23.58
C ALA A 381 10.55 -34.17 -22.75
N SER A 382 11.15 -33.93 -21.58
CA SER A 382 10.81 -32.80 -20.73
C SER A 382 11.03 -31.48 -21.47
N PRO A 383 10.16 -30.46 -21.28
CA PRO A 383 10.49 -29.12 -21.70
C PRO A 383 11.78 -28.68 -20.98
N THR A 384 12.68 -28.01 -21.69
CA THR A 384 13.91 -27.46 -21.11
C THR A 384 13.54 -26.48 -20.00
N ALA A 385 13.78 -26.85 -18.75
CA ALA A 385 13.49 -26.01 -17.60
C ALA A 385 14.25 -24.68 -17.75
N GLN A 386 13.54 -23.56 -17.63
CA GLN A 386 14.20 -22.26 -17.65
C GLN A 386 15.15 -22.15 -16.47
N THR A 387 16.29 -21.52 -16.68
CA THR A 387 17.26 -21.25 -15.63
C THR A 387 17.54 -19.76 -15.55
N CYS A 388 18.04 -19.32 -14.42
CA CYS A 388 18.54 -17.97 -14.23
C CYS A 388 19.89 -18.00 -13.50
N THR A 389 20.71 -16.99 -13.73
CA THR A 389 21.98 -16.79 -13.03
C THR A 389 21.81 -15.68 -12.00
N ALA A 390 22.26 -15.93 -10.77
CA ALA A 390 22.28 -14.93 -9.71
C ALA A 390 23.22 -13.76 -10.05
N LEU A 391 22.71 -12.53 -9.96
CA LEU A 391 23.48 -11.29 -10.14
C LEU A 391 24.18 -10.85 -8.84
N TYR A 392 23.57 -11.18 -7.70
CA TYR A 392 24.07 -10.82 -6.37
C TYR A 392 23.96 -12.03 -5.42
N ASP A 393 24.70 -12.01 -4.33
CA ASP A 393 24.50 -12.97 -3.23
C ASP A 393 23.15 -12.74 -2.56
N TYR A 394 22.45 -13.81 -2.23
CA TYR A 394 21.18 -13.77 -1.51
C TYR A 394 21.15 -14.88 -0.45
N ALA A 395 21.12 -14.49 0.81
CA ALA A 395 20.93 -15.41 1.94
C ALA A 395 19.45 -15.45 2.34
N ALA A 396 18.92 -16.65 2.55
CA ALA A 396 17.57 -16.89 3.06
C ALA A 396 17.30 -16.08 4.33
N GLN A 397 16.15 -15.39 4.36
CA GLN A 397 15.70 -14.55 5.47
C GLN A 397 14.49 -15.18 6.19
N ALA A 398 13.69 -15.97 5.48
CA ALA A 398 12.57 -16.74 5.96
C ALA A 398 12.69 -18.25 5.65
N GLN A 399 11.92 -19.06 6.36
CA GLN A 399 11.82 -20.49 6.12
C GLN A 399 11.12 -20.76 4.78
N GLY A 400 11.87 -21.23 3.79
CA GLY A 400 11.38 -21.44 2.41
C GLY A 400 12.08 -20.58 1.36
N ASP A 401 12.92 -19.62 1.77
CA ASP A 401 13.77 -18.88 0.84
C ASP A 401 14.91 -19.76 0.30
N LEU A 402 15.32 -19.51 -0.94
CA LEU A 402 16.45 -20.19 -1.57
C LEU A 402 17.74 -19.36 -1.41
N SER A 403 18.67 -19.80 -0.56
CA SER A 403 20.01 -19.20 -0.47
C SER A 403 20.86 -19.51 -1.70
N PHE A 404 21.56 -18.51 -2.24
CA PHE A 404 22.54 -18.64 -3.32
C PHE A 404 23.60 -17.53 -3.31
N SER A 405 24.70 -17.77 -4.04
CA SER A 405 25.74 -16.79 -4.33
C SER A 405 25.66 -16.27 -5.76
N ALA A 406 26.19 -15.07 -6.01
CA ALA A 406 26.32 -14.50 -7.33
C ALA A 406 27.04 -15.46 -8.30
N GLY A 407 26.53 -15.57 -9.53
CA GLY A 407 27.02 -16.51 -10.55
C GLY A 407 26.50 -17.94 -10.43
N GLN A 408 25.72 -18.30 -9.40
CA GLN A 408 25.06 -19.61 -9.35
C GLN A 408 23.85 -19.69 -10.28
N VAL A 409 23.68 -20.84 -10.94
CA VAL A 409 22.59 -21.12 -11.88
C VAL A 409 21.46 -21.86 -11.16
N ILE A 410 20.30 -21.22 -11.09
CA ILE A 410 19.10 -21.72 -10.43
C ILE A 410 18.13 -22.22 -11.51
N THR A 411 17.50 -23.38 -11.27
CA THR A 411 16.41 -23.88 -12.14
C THR A 411 15.10 -23.24 -11.70
N ILE A 412 14.43 -22.51 -12.58
CA ILE A 412 13.14 -21.88 -12.28
C ILE A 412 12.05 -22.95 -12.24
N VAL A 413 11.32 -23.00 -11.13
CA VAL A 413 10.13 -23.83 -10.93
C VAL A 413 8.87 -23.01 -11.25
N GLN A 414 8.84 -21.74 -10.83
CA GLN A 414 7.75 -20.80 -11.10
C GLN A 414 8.27 -19.36 -11.11
N LYS A 415 7.81 -18.54 -12.06
CA LYS A 415 8.07 -17.08 -12.09
C LYS A 415 6.83 -16.32 -12.51
N SER A 416 6.76 -15.03 -12.20
CA SER A 416 5.86 -14.08 -12.88
C SER A 416 6.60 -13.39 -14.05
N ASP A 417 5.95 -12.46 -14.74
CA ASP A 417 6.57 -11.60 -15.75
C ASP A 417 7.07 -10.25 -15.21
N ASN A 418 6.83 -9.95 -13.92
CA ASN A 418 7.43 -8.80 -13.25
C ASN A 418 8.73 -9.23 -12.55
N GLN A 419 9.85 -8.61 -12.92
CA GLN A 419 11.14 -8.92 -12.32
C GLN A 419 11.25 -8.44 -10.85
N ASN A 420 10.34 -7.59 -10.36
CA ASN A 420 10.32 -7.17 -8.95
C ASN A 420 9.52 -8.10 -8.04
N ASP A 421 8.89 -9.16 -8.57
CA ASP A 421 8.21 -10.17 -7.76
C ASP A 421 9.20 -11.23 -7.23
N TRP A 422 8.71 -12.10 -6.36
CA TRP A 422 9.42 -13.30 -5.93
C TRP A 422 9.15 -14.47 -6.88
N TRP A 423 10.20 -15.22 -7.22
CA TRP A 423 10.15 -16.41 -8.07
C TRP A 423 10.56 -17.65 -7.26
N THR A 424 10.07 -18.82 -7.64
CA THR A 424 10.42 -20.11 -7.03
C THR A 424 11.40 -20.84 -7.92
N GLY A 425 12.48 -21.38 -7.35
CA GLY A 425 13.45 -22.18 -8.09
C GLY A 425 14.15 -23.22 -7.22
N SER A 426 14.99 -24.01 -7.88
CA SER A 426 15.74 -25.11 -7.28
C SER A 426 17.22 -25.01 -7.61
N LEU A 427 18.06 -25.15 -6.58
CA LEU A 427 19.52 -25.14 -6.65
C LEU A 427 20.05 -26.29 -5.79
N ASN A 428 20.91 -27.14 -6.37
CA ASN A 428 21.49 -28.32 -5.70
C ASN A 428 20.46 -29.28 -5.05
N GLY A 429 19.21 -29.30 -5.54
CA GLY A 429 18.11 -30.10 -5.01
C GLY A 429 17.33 -29.46 -3.86
N VAL A 430 17.74 -28.28 -3.38
CA VAL A 430 16.94 -27.43 -2.47
C VAL A 430 16.05 -26.54 -3.31
N THR A 431 14.77 -26.45 -2.99
CA THR A 431 13.79 -25.60 -3.68
C THR A 431 13.25 -24.55 -2.72
N GLY A 432 13.15 -23.30 -3.19
CA GLY A 432 12.69 -22.17 -2.38
C GLY A 432 12.40 -20.93 -3.22
N VAL A 433 11.95 -19.86 -2.56
CA VAL A 433 11.62 -18.57 -3.17
C VAL A 433 12.78 -17.57 -3.10
N PHE A 434 12.85 -16.64 -4.05
CA PHE A 434 13.85 -15.57 -4.07
C PHE A 434 13.37 -14.37 -4.90
N PRO A 435 13.91 -13.16 -4.68
CA PRO A 435 13.55 -11.96 -5.44
C PRO A 435 14.06 -12.00 -6.90
N GLY A 436 13.16 -11.81 -7.88
CA GLY A 436 13.46 -11.91 -9.31
C GLY A 436 14.46 -10.87 -9.84
N ASN A 437 14.67 -9.76 -9.14
CA ASN A 437 15.62 -8.70 -9.48
C ASN A 437 17.05 -8.99 -8.98
N TYR A 438 17.24 -10.10 -8.25
CA TYR A 438 18.57 -10.63 -7.89
C TYR A 438 19.09 -11.63 -8.93
N VAL A 439 18.33 -11.92 -9.99
CA VAL A 439 18.70 -12.88 -11.04
C VAL A 439 18.53 -12.32 -12.45
N GLN A 440 19.24 -12.92 -13.40
CA GLN A 440 19.08 -12.73 -14.84
C GLN A 440 18.65 -14.05 -15.48
N LEU A 441 17.62 -14.02 -16.34
CA LEU A 441 17.21 -15.20 -17.12
C LEU A 441 18.30 -15.61 -18.11
N ASN A 442 18.53 -16.92 -18.24
CA ASN A 442 19.54 -17.53 -19.13
C ASN A 442 18.98 -17.87 -20.52
#